data_AF-A0AB32VEN5-F1
#
_entry.id   AF-A0AB32VEN5-F1
#
_cell.length_a   1.000
_cell.length_b   1.000
_cell.length_c   1.000
_cell.angle_alpha   90.00
_cell.angle_beta   90.00
_cell.angle_gamma   90.00
#
_symmetry.space_group_name_H-M   'P 1'
#
loop_
_entity.id
_entity.type
_entity.pdbx_description
1 polymer ?
#
loop_
_entity_poly.entity_id
_entity_poly.type
_entity_poly.pdbx_seq_one_letter_code
_entity_poly.pdbx_strand_id
1 'polypeptide(L)'
;MSAMTEESELQNGFQAQSEPELESKVESQPEQQSEPETKPEEELKPEPVVTDADLKPEEDKEGSIQSNEVDKPASTDQIARPELGNDEGNRTFTMRELLSELKSEEDDAGSPYSQESTQQQTYQNNAAMELINSVTGADEEGRSRQRILIYAARRYATALERNPEDYDALYNWALVLQESADNVSPDSTSPSKDALLEEACKKYDEATRLCPTLHDAFYNWAIAISDRAKMRGRTKEAEELWEQATKNYEKAVQLNWNSPQALNNWGLALQELSAIVPARAKQKIVRTAISKFRAAIQLQFDFHRAIYNLGTVLYGLAEDTLRTGGSTNLKEVSPNELYSQSAIYIAAAHALKPNYSVYSSALRLVRSMLPLPHLKDGYLTAPPAGNTIAPHSDWKRTEFFLNHEALQQVIRVEQKQISRSLSGRTADVANIDKRAIRVDIPDIVSVSACADLTLPPGAGLCIDTTRGPVFLVADSWESLDGWLDAIRLVYTIYARGKTDVLAGIITA
;
A
#
# COMPACT_ATOMS: atom_id res chain seq x y z
N MET A 1 42.35 58.34 -51.56
CA MET A 1 41.76 57.28 -50.72
C MET A 1 40.51 57.88 -50.09
N SER A 2 39.45 58.01 -50.90
CA SER A 2 38.18 57.24 -50.83
C SER A 2 37.28 57.77 -49.71
N ALA A 3 36.36 58.73 -49.86
CA ALA A 3 35.26 59.01 -50.80
C ALA A 3 33.99 58.14 -50.61
N MET A 4 32.94 58.78 -50.02
CA MET A 4 31.48 58.74 -50.30
C MET A 4 30.74 57.37 -50.24
N THR A 5 29.48 57.17 -49.80
CA THR A 5 28.21 57.96 -49.71
C THR A 5 27.21 57.07 -48.92
N GLU A 6 26.42 57.58 -47.96
CA GLU A 6 24.94 57.89 -48.01
C GLU A 6 23.95 56.75 -48.33
N GLU A 7 22.90 56.65 -47.48
CA GLU A 7 21.43 56.48 -47.73
C GLU A 7 20.94 55.44 -48.78
N SER A 8 19.77 54.78 -48.76
CA SER A 8 18.46 54.87 -48.10
C SER A 8 17.56 53.70 -48.62
N GLU A 9 16.33 53.58 -48.06
CA GLU A 9 15.08 53.00 -48.65
C GLU A 9 14.96 51.46 -48.83
N LEU A 10 14.01 50.77 -48.17
CA LEU A 10 12.53 50.73 -48.29
C LEU A 10 11.97 49.95 -49.51
N GLN A 11 11.07 49.03 -49.13
CA GLN A 11 9.81 48.63 -49.80
C GLN A 11 9.75 47.54 -50.89
N ASN A 12 8.90 46.56 -50.54
CA ASN A 12 7.78 45.98 -51.31
C ASN A 12 8.03 44.88 -52.36
N GLY A 13 7.19 43.84 -52.25
CA GLY A 13 6.97 42.81 -53.27
C GLY A 13 6.47 41.50 -52.65
N PHE A 14 5.24 41.43 -52.13
CA PHE A 14 4.04 40.87 -52.79
C PHE A 14 4.09 39.37 -53.16
N GLN A 15 3.18 38.60 -52.50
CA GLN A 15 2.35 37.48 -52.99
C GLN A 15 3.02 36.26 -53.67
N ALA A 16 2.52 35.03 -53.62
CA ALA A 16 1.30 34.42 -53.10
C ALA A 16 1.51 32.88 -53.00
N GLN A 17 0.55 32.25 -52.35
CA GLN A 17 0.34 30.81 -52.14
C GLN A 17 0.44 29.94 -53.39
N SER A 18 0.87 28.69 -53.21
CA SER A 18 0.29 27.53 -53.91
C SER A 18 0.39 26.28 -53.03
N GLU A 19 -0.72 25.54 -53.04
CA GLU A 19 -1.06 24.32 -52.31
C GLU A 19 -0.23 23.09 -52.70
N PRO A 20 -0.33 21.98 -51.92
CA PRO A 20 0.57 20.84 -51.99
C PRO A 20 0.12 19.75 -52.97
N GLU A 21 1.09 19.03 -53.54
CA GLU A 21 0.86 17.78 -54.27
C GLU A 21 1.08 16.55 -53.38
N LEU A 22 0.14 15.61 -53.50
CA LEU A 22 0.11 14.28 -52.90
C LEU A 22 1.04 13.29 -53.63
N GLU A 23 1.44 12.26 -52.88
CA GLU A 23 1.42 10.81 -53.19
C GLU A 23 2.67 10.13 -52.59
N SER A 24 2.54 9.12 -51.71
CA SER A 24 2.32 7.76 -52.19
C SER A 24 1.95 6.79 -51.05
N LYS A 25 1.07 5.84 -51.42
CA LYS A 25 0.64 4.63 -50.71
C LYS A 25 1.79 3.64 -50.49
N VAL A 26 1.73 2.88 -49.40
CA VAL A 26 2.10 1.45 -49.40
C VAL A 26 1.09 0.66 -48.55
N GLU A 27 0.64 -0.43 -49.14
CA GLU A 27 -0.37 -1.38 -48.68
C GLU A 27 0.08 -2.28 -47.53
N SER A 28 -0.92 -2.65 -46.74
CA SER A 28 -0.98 -3.70 -45.72
C SER A 28 -1.33 -5.07 -46.32
N GLN A 29 -0.76 -6.15 -45.78
CA GLN A 29 -1.43 -7.46 -45.62
C GLN A 29 -0.83 -8.28 -44.45
N PRO A 30 -1.58 -9.24 -43.87
CA PRO A 30 -1.61 -9.56 -42.44
C PRO A 30 -1.10 -10.98 -42.11
N GLU A 31 -1.06 -11.32 -40.80
CA GLU A 31 -1.19 -12.66 -40.15
C GLU A 31 -0.58 -12.56 -38.72
N GLN A 32 -1.05 -13.17 -37.63
CA GLN A 32 -1.99 -14.25 -37.35
C GLN A 32 -2.52 -14.10 -35.90
N GLN A 33 -3.81 -14.38 -35.70
CA GLN A 33 -4.46 -14.53 -34.40
C GLN A 33 -4.09 -15.88 -33.77
N SER A 34 -3.87 -15.91 -32.45
CA SER A 34 -3.87 -17.14 -31.65
C SER A 34 -5.11 -17.15 -30.76
N GLU A 35 -5.94 -18.18 -30.93
CA GLU A 35 -7.07 -18.52 -30.07
C GLU A 35 -6.58 -19.00 -28.69
N PRO A 36 -7.36 -18.83 -27.60
CA PRO A 36 -7.06 -19.43 -26.31
C PRO A 36 -7.63 -20.86 -26.24
N GLU A 37 -6.76 -21.83 -25.92
CA GLU A 37 -7.17 -23.20 -25.59
C GLU A 37 -7.89 -23.26 -24.23
N THR A 38 -9.13 -23.74 -24.27
CA THR A 38 -9.91 -24.21 -23.12
C THR A 38 -9.48 -25.61 -22.68
N LYS A 39 -9.27 -25.83 -21.38
CA LYS A 39 -9.24 -27.15 -20.70
C LYS A 39 -9.64 -26.99 -19.20
N PRO A 40 -10.11 -28.05 -18.54
CA PRO A 40 -11.45 -28.07 -17.92
C PRO A 40 -11.46 -27.80 -16.41
N GLU A 41 -12.64 -27.45 -15.91
CA GLU A 41 -13.03 -27.39 -14.50
C GLU A 41 -12.70 -28.70 -13.76
N GLU A 42 -12.01 -28.57 -12.62
CA GLU A 42 -11.83 -29.64 -11.64
C GLU A 42 -12.56 -29.23 -10.34
N GLU A 43 -13.52 -30.06 -9.94
CA GLU A 43 -14.35 -29.91 -8.75
C GLU A 43 -13.51 -29.88 -7.47
N LEU A 44 -13.54 -28.77 -6.72
CA LEU A 44 -13.03 -28.71 -5.35
C LEU A 44 -14.13 -29.05 -4.35
N LYS A 45 -13.96 -30.17 -3.64
CA LYS A 45 -14.69 -30.49 -2.40
C LYS A 45 -14.01 -29.82 -1.20
N PRO A 46 -14.76 -29.46 -0.14
CA PRO A 46 -14.28 -28.60 0.93
C PRO A 46 -13.63 -29.41 2.07
N GLU A 47 -12.64 -28.82 2.75
CA GLU A 47 -12.36 -28.88 4.21
C GLU A 47 -10.90 -28.47 4.54
N PRO A 48 -10.56 -28.05 5.78
CA PRO A 48 -11.37 -27.42 6.82
C PRO A 48 -10.81 -26.03 7.25
N VAL A 49 -11.70 -25.28 7.87
CA VAL A 49 -11.48 -23.97 8.51
C VAL A 49 -10.44 -24.10 9.63
N VAL A 50 -9.39 -23.28 9.58
CA VAL A 50 -8.58 -22.93 10.75
C VAL A 50 -8.70 -21.43 10.96
N THR A 51 -9.23 -21.11 12.13
CA THR A 51 -9.75 -19.83 12.58
C THR A 51 -8.66 -18.80 12.89
N ASP A 52 -9.00 -17.56 12.55
CA ASP A 52 -8.49 -16.26 13.02
C ASP A 52 -7.55 -16.26 14.23
N ALA A 53 -6.35 -15.71 14.03
CA ALA A 53 -5.58 -15.06 15.08
C ALA A 53 -5.71 -13.54 14.91
N ASP A 54 -6.73 -12.99 15.58
CA ASP A 54 -6.97 -11.57 15.83
C ASP A 54 -5.75 -10.95 16.54
N LEU A 55 -4.97 -10.11 15.85
CA LEU A 55 -4.02 -9.20 16.50
C LEU A 55 -4.75 -7.87 16.76
N LYS A 56 -5.29 -7.74 17.97
CA LYS A 56 -5.81 -6.45 18.47
C LYS A 56 -4.71 -5.59 19.09
N PRO A 57 -4.88 -4.26 19.08
CA PRO A 57 -3.86 -3.28 19.49
C PRO A 57 -3.83 -3.10 21.01
N GLU A 58 -2.65 -2.74 21.51
CA GLU A 58 -2.37 -2.46 22.93
C GLU A 58 -3.26 -1.38 23.55
N GLU A 59 -3.72 -1.63 24.77
CA GLU A 59 -4.16 -0.63 25.74
C GLU A 59 -3.48 -0.87 27.10
N ASP A 60 -3.23 0.24 27.78
CA ASP A 60 -2.45 0.44 29.00
C ASP A 60 -3.03 -0.13 30.32
N LYS A 61 -2.08 -0.47 31.22
CA LYS A 61 -2.05 -0.36 32.72
C LYS A 61 -2.49 -1.50 33.67
N GLU A 62 -1.50 -1.81 34.54
CA GLU A 62 -1.49 -2.04 36.01
C GLU A 62 -2.31 -3.18 36.67
N GLY A 63 -1.60 -4.04 37.44
CA GLY A 63 -2.09 -4.53 38.75
C GLY A 63 -2.01 -6.03 39.09
N SER A 64 -0.97 -6.41 39.85
CA SER A 64 -0.93 -7.39 40.97
C SER A 64 -1.30 -8.90 40.82
N ILE A 65 -0.26 -9.74 40.92
CA ILE A 65 -0.05 -10.96 41.77
C ILE A 65 -1.27 -11.80 42.21
N GLN A 66 -1.29 -13.11 41.90
CA GLN A 66 -1.19 -14.23 42.88
C GLN A 66 -1.14 -15.64 42.25
N SER A 67 -0.43 -16.49 42.97
CA SER A 67 -0.03 -17.90 42.77
C SER A 67 -1.18 -18.92 42.86
N ASN A 68 -0.97 -20.13 42.32
CA ASN A 68 -0.97 -21.37 43.11
C ASN A 68 -0.60 -22.64 42.31
N GLU A 69 -0.06 -23.58 43.08
CA GLU A 69 0.57 -24.88 42.79
C GLU A 69 -0.41 -26.00 42.35
N VAL A 70 0.14 -27.23 42.32
CA VAL A 70 -0.49 -28.58 42.46
C VAL A 70 -0.64 -29.34 41.11
N ASP A 71 -0.25 -30.60 40.87
CA ASP A 71 0.36 -31.68 41.66
C ASP A 71 0.96 -32.80 40.75
N LYS A 72 1.79 -33.68 41.35
CA LYS A 72 2.25 -35.01 40.88
C LYS A 72 1.13 -36.08 40.91
N PRO A 73 1.25 -37.26 40.25
CA PRO A 73 1.82 -38.49 40.86
C PRO A 73 2.65 -39.35 39.86
N ALA A 74 3.72 -40.07 40.24
CA ALA A 74 3.88 -41.29 41.05
C ALA A 74 3.81 -42.62 40.25
N SER A 75 4.66 -43.56 40.67
CA SER A 75 5.26 -44.71 39.98
C SER A 75 4.80 -46.07 40.51
N THR A 76 5.47 -47.16 40.05
CA THR A 76 5.54 -48.58 40.55
C THR A 76 4.35 -49.50 40.18
N ASP A 77 4.47 -50.79 39.81
CA ASP A 77 5.57 -51.78 39.88
C ASP A 77 5.24 -53.11 39.12
N GLN A 78 6.28 -53.94 38.87
CA GLN A 78 6.35 -55.42 38.92
C GLN A 78 5.86 -56.40 37.79
N ILE A 79 6.85 -56.88 37.00
CA ILE A 79 7.40 -58.27 36.82
C ILE A 79 6.48 -59.52 36.88
N ALA A 80 6.53 -60.35 35.81
CA ALA A 80 6.72 -61.82 35.86
C ALA A 80 7.10 -62.44 34.48
N ARG A 81 8.10 -63.33 34.44
CA ARG A 81 8.51 -64.22 33.31
C ARG A 81 8.11 -65.67 33.61
N PRO A 82 8.07 -66.55 32.58
CA PRO A 82 8.95 -67.73 32.62
C PRO A 82 9.63 -68.07 31.27
N GLU A 83 10.69 -68.89 31.36
CA GLU A 83 11.67 -69.26 30.31
C GLU A 83 11.34 -70.58 29.59
N LEU A 84 11.81 -70.75 28.34
CA LEU A 84 12.82 -71.75 27.90
C LEU A 84 12.82 -71.93 26.37
N GLY A 85 14.01 -71.91 25.73
CA GLY A 85 14.24 -72.61 24.45
C GLY A 85 15.19 -71.99 23.42
N ASN A 86 16.47 -72.36 23.51
CA ASN A 86 17.47 -72.57 22.45
C ASN A 86 18.24 -71.41 21.76
N ASP A 87 19.56 -71.54 21.92
CA ASP A 87 20.71 -70.94 21.24
C ASP A 87 20.58 -70.70 19.72
N GLU A 88 20.93 -69.48 19.29
CA GLU A 88 21.97 -69.22 18.30
C GLU A 88 22.44 -67.75 18.46
N GLY A 89 23.75 -67.54 18.39
CA GLY A 89 24.46 -66.44 19.05
C GLY A 89 24.11 -65.04 18.56
N ASN A 90 23.51 -64.25 19.43
CA ASN A 90 23.22 -62.84 19.21
C ASN A 90 24.17 -62.01 20.08
N ARG A 91 25.25 -61.48 19.47
CA ARG A 91 26.18 -60.58 20.16
C ARG A 91 25.46 -59.26 20.38
N THR A 92 25.06 -58.96 21.63
CA THR A 92 24.44 -57.69 22.00
C THR A 92 25.49 -56.58 21.91
N PHE A 93 25.39 -55.74 20.89
CA PHE A 93 26.15 -54.49 20.81
C PHE A 93 25.70 -53.56 21.92
N THR A 94 26.65 -52.97 22.64
CA THR A 94 26.33 -51.85 23.53
C THR A 94 26.06 -50.60 22.69
N MET A 95 25.17 -49.71 23.15
CA MET A 95 24.84 -48.48 22.42
C MET A 95 26.07 -47.61 22.11
N ARG A 96 27.16 -47.82 22.86
CA ARG A 96 28.46 -47.16 22.66
C ARG A 96 29.24 -47.74 21.48
N GLU A 97 29.12 -49.04 21.22
CA GLU A 97 29.79 -49.72 20.10
C GLU A 97 29.10 -49.41 18.76
N LEU A 98 27.76 -49.39 18.73
CA LEU A 98 26.98 -48.93 17.57
C LEU A 98 27.26 -47.47 17.20
N LEU A 99 27.45 -46.60 18.20
CA LEU A 99 27.80 -45.19 17.99
C LEU A 99 29.27 -45.00 17.58
N SER A 100 30.15 -45.99 17.81
CA SER A 100 31.54 -45.94 17.34
C SER A 100 31.72 -46.47 15.91
N GLU A 101 30.94 -47.48 15.50
CA GLU A 101 30.95 -47.97 14.11
C GLU A 101 30.33 -46.96 13.14
N LEU A 102 29.27 -46.25 13.54
CA LEU A 102 28.72 -45.11 12.79
C LEU A 102 29.70 -43.93 12.64
N LYS A 103 30.63 -43.78 13.58
CA LYS A 103 31.63 -42.70 13.55
C LYS A 103 32.85 -43.02 12.71
N SER A 104 33.09 -44.30 12.39
CA SER A 104 34.23 -44.73 11.57
C SER A 104 33.92 -44.81 10.08
N GLU A 105 32.67 -44.58 9.66
CA GLU A 105 32.27 -44.54 8.24
C GLU A 105 32.02 -43.12 7.69
N GLU A 106 32.25 -42.07 8.49
CA GLU A 106 32.15 -40.65 8.05
C GLU A 106 33.50 -39.97 7.76
N ASP A 107 34.59 -40.73 7.72
CA ASP A 107 35.88 -40.23 7.23
C ASP A 107 36.10 -40.68 5.77
N ASP A 108 35.29 -40.15 4.83
CA ASP A 108 35.76 -39.98 3.45
C ASP A 108 35.03 -38.85 2.67
N ALA A 109 35.85 -37.95 2.12
CA ALA A 109 35.57 -36.99 1.05
C ALA A 109 34.41 -35.98 1.20
N GLY A 110 34.49 -35.12 2.23
CA GLY A 110 33.84 -33.80 2.16
C GLY A 110 34.50 -32.93 1.07
N SER A 111 33.72 -32.51 0.06
CA SER A 111 34.13 -31.48 -0.91
C SER A 111 34.65 -30.24 -0.15
N PRO A 112 35.78 -29.63 -0.54
CA PRO A 112 36.32 -28.42 0.12
C PRO A 112 35.28 -27.30 0.25
N TYR A 113 34.32 -27.24 -0.70
CA TYR A 113 33.26 -26.24 -0.74
C TYR A 113 32.24 -26.35 0.41
N SER A 114 31.93 -27.57 0.87
CA SER A 114 30.91 -27.79 1.91
C SER A 114 31.45 -27.53 3.32
N GLN A 115 32.76 -27.73 3.53
CA GLN A 115 33.42 -27.39 4.80
C GLN A 115 33.63 -25.87 4.94
N GLU A 116 33.98 -25.18 3.84
CA GLU A 116 34.11 -23.72 3.82
C GLU A 116 32.77 -23.01 4.06
N SER A 117 31.67 -23.47 3.44
CA SER A 117 30.34 -22.88 3.63
C SER A 117 29.85 -22.99 5.08
N THR A 118 30.08 -24.15 5.71
CA THR A 118 29.68 -24.41 7.11
C THR A 118 30.51 -23.58 8.10
N GLN A 119 31.80 -23.41 7.85
CA GLN A 119 32.67 -22.53 8.66
C GLN A 119 32.27 -21.06 8.53
N GLN A 120 31.93 -20.61 7.31
CA GLN A 120 31.50 -19.24 7.07
C GLN A 120 30.15 -18.92 7.73
N GLN A 121 29.18 -19.84 7.65
CA GLN A 121 27.90 -19.71 8.36
C GLN A 121 28.09 -19.68 9.88
N THR A 122 28.98 -20.51 10.42
CA THR A 122 29.29 -20.53 11.86
C THR A 122 29.86 -19.18 12.31
N TYR A 123 30.78 -18.59 11.54
CA TYR A 123 31.33 -17.28 11.82
C TYR A 123 30.26 -16.17 11.79
N GLN A 124 29.39 -16.17 10.78
CA GLN A 124 28.28 -15.21 10.67
C GLN A 124 27.31 -15.33 11.85
N ASN A 125 26.97 -16.55 12.25
CA ASN A 125 26.11 -16.83 13.40
C ASN A 125 26.73 -16.35 14.71
N ASN A 126 28.05 -16.51 14.88
CA ASN A 126 28.77 -15.97 16.03
C ASN A 126 28.75 -14.44 16.05
N ALA A 127 28.99 -13.78 14.91
CA ALA A 127 28.93 -12.32 14.80
C ALA A 127 27.53 -11.78 15.14
N ALA A 128 26.46 -12.40 14.63
CA ALA A 128 25.09 -12.03 14.97
C ALA A 128 24.79 -12.19 16.47
N MET A 129 25.29 -13.26 17.10
CA MET A 129 25.17 -13.46 18.55
C MET A 129 25.92 -12.41 19.37
N GLU A 130 27.13 -12.02 18.96
CA GLU A 130 27.91 -10.96 19.63
C GLU A 130 27.19 -9.61 19.59
N LEU A 131 26.58 -9.27 18.45
CA LEU A 131 25.76 -8.05 18.33
C LEU A 131 24.57 -8.10 19.30
N ILE A 132 23.79 -9.18 19.33
CA ILE A 132 22.62 -9.28 20.22
C ILE A 132 23.03 -9.24 21.70
N ASN A 133 24.15 -9.87 22.07
CA ASN A 133 24.64 -9.89 23.46
C ASN A 133 25.14 -8.52 23.93
N SER A 134 25.56 -7.64 23.01
CA SER A 134 26.11 -6.33 23.34
C SER A 134 25.03 -5.24 23.46
N VAL A 135 23.79 -5.51 23.05
CA VAL A 135 22.67 -4.59 23.24
C VAL A 135 22.35 -4.44 24.72
N THR A 136 22.24 -3.19 25.17
CA THR A 136 21.74 -2.84 26.50
C THR A 136 20.47 -2.01 26.35
N GLY A 137 19.35 -2.51 26.90
CA GLY A 137 18.08 -1.80 26.88
C GLY A 137 18.12 -0.53 27.74
N ALA A 138 17.44 0.52 27.28
CA ALA A 138 17.45 1.83 27.93
C ALA A 138 16.81 1.82 29.33
N ASP A 139 15.79 0.98 29.55
CA ASP A 139 15.06 0.82 30.80
C ASP A 139 15.01 -0.67 31.24
N GLU A 140 14.36 -0.95 32.37
CA GLU A 140 14.29 -2.33 32.88
C GLU A 140 13.46 -3.24 31.97
N GLU A 141 12.48 -2.68 31.30
CA GLU A 141 11.63 -3.38 30.36
C GLU A 141 12.42 -3.79 29.11
N GLY A 142 13.17 -2.87 28.49
CA GLY A 142 14.08 -3.13 27.39
C GLY A 142 15.19 -4.11 27.78
N ARG A 143 15.74 -4.03 29.00
CA ARG A 143 16.68 -5.06 29.51
C ARG A 143 16.02 -6.43 29.62
N SER A 144 14.77 -6.49 30.06
CA SER A 144 13.99 -7.74 30.14
C SER A 144 13.73 -8.33 28.76
N ARG A 145 13.29 -7.49 27.81
CA ARG A 145 13.13 -7.87 26.40
C ARG A 145 14.44 -8.40 25.82
N GLN A 146 15.57 -7.73 26.07
CA GLN A 146 16.86 -8.19 25.54
C GLN A 146 17.26 -9.56 26.06
N ARG A 147 16.97 -9.88 27.33
CA ARG A 147 17.24 -11.23 27.87
C ARG A 147 16.46 -12.31 27.12
N ILE A 148 15.20 -12.01 26.78
CA ILE A 148 14.33 -12.92 26.01
C ILE A 148 14.86 -13.06 24.57
N LEU A 149 15.25 -11.95 23.94
CA LEU A 149 15.82 -11.94 22.58
C LEU A 149 17.13 -12.73 22.50
N ILE A 150 18.04 -12.56 23.47
CA ILE A 150 19.27 -13.37 23.57
C ILE A 150 18.93 -14.86 23.70
N TYR A 151 17.94 -15.21 24.53
CA TYR A 151 17.52 -16.60 24.69
C TYR A 151 16.97 -17.17 23.38
N ALA A 152 16.10 -16.44 22.68
CA ALA A 152 15.55 -16.84 21.39
C ALA A 152 16.65 -16.99 20.32
N ALA A 153 17.56 -16.02 20.21
CA ALA A 153 18.68 -16.06 19.28
C ALA A 153 19.54 -17.31 19.45
N ARG A 154 19.85 -17.70 20.70
CA ARG A 154 20.58 -18.95 20.99
C ARG A 154 19.82 -20.19 20.51
N ARG A 155 18.49 -20.21 20.67
CA ARG A 155 17.66 -21.33 20.21
C ARG A 155 17.70 -21.45 18.70
N TYR A 156 17.62 -20.34 17.96
CA TYR A 156 17.74 -20.34 16.51
C TYR A 156 19.15 -20.67 16.03
N ALA A 157 20.19 -20.19 16.72
CA ALA A 157 21.57 -20.57 16.44
C ALA A 157 21.78 -22.09 16.54
N THR A 158 21.33 -22.71 17.63
CA THR A 158 21.39 -24.16 17.80
C THR A 158 20.52 -24.92 16.79
N ALA A 159 19.39 -24.35 16.36
CA ALA A 159 18.58 -24.95 15.30
C ALA A 159 19.36 -25.00 13.98
N LEU A 160 20.05 -23.91 13.62
CA LEU A 160 20.85 -23.82 12.39
C LEU A 160 22.14 -24.63 12.44
N GLU A 161 22.73 -24.85 13.62
CA GLU A 161 23.82 -25.83 13.77
C GLU A 161 23.38 -27.26 13.44
N ARG A 162 22.10 -27.59 13.68
CA ARG A 162 21.53 -28.91 13.41
C ARG A 162 20.99 -29.04 12.00
N ASN A 163 20.39 -27.95 11.49
CA ASN A 163 19.83 -27.86 10.16
C ASN A 163 20.12 -26.47 9.56
N PRO A 164 21.22 -26.30 8.80
CA PRO A 164 21.56 -25.03 8.18
C PRO A 164 20.53 -24.53 7.17
N GLU A 165 19.67 -25.40 6.66
CA GLU A 165 18.60 -25.08 5.69
C GLU A 165 17.24 -24.77 6.35
N ASP A 166 17.21 -24.61 7.68
CA ASP A 166 16.01 -24.20 8.41
C ASP A 166 15.69 -22.71 8.15
N TYR A 167 14.95 -22.45 7.07
CA TYR A 167 14.56 -21.09 6.68
C TYR A 167 13.70 -20.41 7.74
N ASP A 168 12.90 -21.16 8.52
CA ASP A 168 12.06 -20.61 9.58
C ASP A 168 12.93 -20.13 10.75
N ALA A 169 13.97 -20.88 11.13
CA ALA A 169 14.94 -20.42 12.11
C ALA A 169 15.72 -19.18 11.65
N LEU A 170 16.09 -19.10 10.36
CA LEU A 170 16.72 -17.91 9.77
C LEU A 170 15.79 -16.69 9.81
N TYR A 171 14.55 -16.85 9.35
CA TYR A 171 13.53 -15.81 9.34
C TYR A 171 13.26 -15.28 10.76
N ASN A 172 13.03 -16.17 11.72
CA ASN A 172 12.75 -15.76 13.09
C ASN A 172 13.96 -15.15 13.79
N TRP A 173 15.18 -15.59 13.46
CA TRP A 173 16.38 -14.93 13.98
C TRP A 173 16.56 -13.52 13.39
N ALA A 174 16.21 -13.31 12.11
CA ALA A 174 16.19 -11.98 11.52
C ALA A 174 15.23 -11.03 12.25
N LEU A 175 14.03 -11.51 12.64
CA LEU A 175 13.10 -10.75 13.48
C LEU A 175 13.71 -10.40 14.85
N VAL A 176 14.38 -11.35 15.50
CA VAL A 176 15.07 -11.10 16.79
C VAL A 176 16.15 -10.03 16.64
N LEU A 177 16.88 -10.02 15.53
CA LEU A 177 17.89 -8.99 15.23
C LEU A 177 17.24 -7.61 15.03
N GLN A 178 16.12 -7.51 14.32
CA GLN A 178 15.38 -6.25 14.18
C GLN A 178 14.85 -5.73 15.52
N GLU A 179 14.21 -6.58 16.31
CA GLU A 179 13.70 -6.20 17.63
C GLU A 179 14.85 -5.78 18.57
N SER A 180 15.99 -6.47 18.49
CA SER A 180 17.20 -6.06 19.23
C SER A 180 17.72 -4.70 18.76
N ALA A 181 17.59 -4.38 17.46
CA ALA A 181 17.99 -3.10 16.88
C ALA A 181 17.10 -1.95 17.40
N ASP A 182 15.80 -2.20 17.58
CA ASP A 182 14.86 -1.24 18.18
C ASP A 182 15.06 -1.06 19.69
N ASN A 183 15.60 -2.08 20.35
CA ASN A 183 15.93 -2.03 21.77
C ASN A 183 17.29 -1.35 22.07
N VAL A 184 18.05 -0.96 21.05
CA VAL A 184 19.31 -0.23 21.24
C VAL A 184 19.02 1.16 21.84
N SER A 185 19.67 1.45 22.97
CA SER A 185 19.60 2.79 23.58
C SER A 185 20.09 3.87 22.61
N PRO A 186 19.42 5.04 22.50
CA PRO A 186 19.84 6.14 21.64
C PRO A 186 21.27 6.65 21.91
N ASP A 187 21.75 6.50 23.15
CA ASP A 187 23.08 6.92 23.57
C ASP A 187 24.16 5.85 23.30
N SER A 188 23.75 4.64 22.90
CA SER A 188 24.68 3.54 22.64
C SER A 188 25.38 3.73 21.29
N THR A 189 26.72 3.68 21.31
CA THR A 189 27.54 3.70 20.08
C THR A 189 27.86 2.29 19.58
N SER A 190 27.68 1.26 20.40
CA SER A 190 27.95 -0.13 20.04
C SER A 190 27.07 -1.10 20.84
N PRO A 191 26.40 -2.08 20.21
CA PRO A 191 26.34 -2.29 18.76
C PRO A 191 25.53 -1.17 18.10
N SER A 192 25.86 -0.83 16.85
CA SER A 192 25.03 0.13 16.12
C SER A 192 23.72 -0.55 15.69
N LYS A 193 22.62 0.21 15.74
CA LYS A 193 21.32 -0.23 15.21
C LYS A 193 21.44 -0.73 13.77
N ASP A 194 22.25 -0.05 12.95
CA ASP A 194 22.51 -0.41 11.56
C ASP A 194 23.21 -1.78 11.41
N ALA A 195 24.18 -2.12 12.27
CA ALA A 195 24.85 -3.43 12.23
C ALA A 195 23.87 -4.59 12.51
N LEU A 196 22.97 -4.42 13.47
CA LEU A 196 21.92 -5.40 13.76
C LEU A 196 20.96 -5.56 12.58
N LEU A 197 20.54 -4.45 11.95
CA LEU A 197 19.68 -4.50 10.77
C LEU A 197 20.38 -5.09 9.55
N GLU A 198 21.68 -4.86 9.37
CA GLU A 198 22.45 -5.47 8.29
C GLU A 198 22.50 -7.00 8.45
N GLU A 199 22.74 -7.50 9.67
CA GLU A 199 22.69 -8.94 9.92
C GLU A 199 21.28 -9.52 9.78
N ALA A 200 20.24 -8.77 10.18
CA ALA A 200 18.87 -9.17 9.90
C ALA A 200 18.61 -9.30 8.39
N CYS A 201 19.09 -8.35 7.59
CA CYS A 201 18.99 -8.41 6.13
C CYS A 201 19.68 -9.66 5.54
N LYS A 202 20.85 -10.04 6.04
CA LYS A 202 21.57 -11.25 5.57
C LYS A 202 20.78 -12.52 5.89
N LYS A 203 20.18 -12.60 7.08
CA LYS A 203 19.34 -13.74 7.49
C LYS A 203 18.03 -13.81 6.69
N TYR A 204 17.41 -12.68 6.37
CA TYR A 204 16.27 -12.65 5.45
C TYR A 204 16.63 -13.08 4.03
N ASP A 205 17.76 -12.63 3.49
CA ASP A 205 18.26 -13.06 2.18
C ASP A 205 18.44 -14.58 2.14
N GLU A 206 19.06 -15.17 3.16
CA GLU A 206 19.24 -16.62 3.25
C GLU A 206 17.90 -17.37 3.39
N ALA A 207 17.01 -16.90 4.26
CA ALA A 207 15.67 -17.48 4.42
C ALA A 207 14.87 -17.46 3.11
N THR A 208 14.92 -16.37 2.36
CA THR A 208 14.21 -16.23 1.08
C THR A 208 14.87 -16.99 -0.07
N ARG A 209 16.19 -17.24 -0.01
CA ARG A 209 16.87 -18.17 -0.93
C ARG A 209 16.42 -19.61 -0.72
N LEU A 210 16.23 -20.03 0.54
CA LEU A 210 15.75 -21.36 0.89
C LEU A 210 14.24 -21.52 0.66
N CYS A 211 13.45 -20.48 0.94
CA CYS A 211 12.00 -20.45 0.70
C CYS A 211 11.59 -19.18 -0.10
N PRO A 212 11.63 -19.22 -1.45
CA PRO A 212 11.32 -18.07 -2.30
C PRO A 212 9.87 -17.60 -2.28
N THR A 213 8.98 -18.34 -1.61
CA THR A 213 7.56 -18.02 -1.42
C THR A 213 7.25 -17.45 -0.03
N LEU A 214 8.26 -17.27 0.84
CA LEU A 214 8.09 -16.72 2.19
C LEU A 214 7.86 -15.20 2.14
N HIS A 215 6.62 -14.82 1.85
CA HIS A 215 6.23 -13.42 1.69
C HIS A 215 6.49 -12.56 2.94
N ASP A 216 6.32 -13.10 4.15
CA ASP A 216 6.60 -12.42 5.41
C ASP A 216 8.08 -12.05 5.57
N ALA A 217 8.99 -12.90 5.06
CA ALA A 217 10.42 -12.59 5.06
C ALA A 217 10.71 -11.42 4.11
N PHE A 218 10.18 -11.42 2.88
CA PHE A 218 10.33 -10.27 1.97
C PHE A 218 9.76 -8.98 2.57
N TYR A 219 8.59 -9.04 3.22
CA TYR A 219 7.96 -7.88 3.84
C TYR A 219 8.80 -7.30 4.99
N ASN A 220 9.21 -8.14 5.95
CA ASN A 220 10.00 -7.69 7.10
C ASN A 220 11.43 -7.29 6.71
N TRP A 221 11.99 -7.94 5.68
CA TRP A 221 13.26 -7.53 5.08
C TRP A 221 13.17 -6.14 4.47
N ALA A 222 12.09 -5.83 3.75
CA ALA A 222 11.87 -4.49 3.21
C ALA A 222 11.77 -3.43 4.32
N ILE A 223 11.17 -3.77 5.47
CA ILE A 223 11.16 -2.89 6.66
C ILE A 223 12.59 -2.66 7.17
N ALA A 224 13.39 -3.72 7.35
CA ALA A 224 14.78 -3.61 7.79
C ALA A 224 15.59 -2.68 6.88
N ILE A 225 15.49 -2.87 5.56
CA ILE A 225 16.17 -2.05 4.56
C ILE A 225 15.68 -0.59 4.62
N SER A 226 14.37 -0.38 4.79
CA SER A 226 13.78 0.96 4.91
C SER A 226 14.35 1.73 6.11
N ASP A 227 14.53 1.05 7.25
CA ASP A 227 15.09 1.68 8.44
C ASP A 227 16.58 1.99 8.30
N ARG A 228 17.34 1.12 7.60
CA ARG A 228 18.72 1.43 7.19
C ARG A 228 18.78 2.64 6.26
N ALA A 229 17.88 2.73 5.29
CA ALA A 229 17.82 3.85 4.35
C ALA A 229 17.55 5.19 5.08
N LYS A 230 16.62 5.20 6.05
CA LYS A 230 16.34 6.39 6.89
C LYS A 230 17.58 6.86 7.65
N MET A 231 18.40 5.94 8.18
CA MET A 231 19.64 6.28 8.90
C MET A 231 20.71 6.91 7.99
N ARG A 232 20.68 6.64 6.69
CA ARG A 232 21.59 7.25 5.70
C ARG A 232 21.11 8.60 5.18
N GLY A 233 19.85 8.96 5.42
CA GLY A 233 19.29 10.26 5.03
C GLY A 233 19.19 10.42 3.51
N ARG A 234 19.79 11.48 2.96
CA ARG A 234 19.71 11.82 1.52
C ARG A 234 21.03 11.54 0.80
N THR A 235 21.46 10.28 0.82
CA THR A 235 22.67 9.81 0.13
C THR A 235 22.33 8.85 -1.01
N LYS A 236 23.31 8.57 -1.90
CA LYS A 236 23.15 7.54 -2.93
C LYS A 236 22.95 6.14 -2.34
N GLU A 237 23.60 5.85 -1.21
CA GLU A 237 23.38 4.60 -0.48
C GLU A 237 21.93 4.49 0.00
N ALA A 238 21.33 5.59 0.48
CA ALA A 238 19.91 5.61 0.84
C ALA A 238 19.01 5.35 -0.37
N GLU A 239 19.34 5.93 -1.54
CA GLU A 239 18.62 5.67 -2.80
C GLU A 239 18.66 4.18 -3.17
N GLU A 240 19.83 3.55 -3.14
CA GLU A 240 19.99 2.12 -3.42
C GLU A 240 19.23 1.25 -2.42
N LEU A 241 19.25 1.59 -1.12
CA LEU A 241 18.49 0.89 -0.09
C LEU A 241 16.98 1.04 -0.31
N TRP A 242 16.49 2.24 -0.62
CA TRP A 242 15.07 2.42 -0.92
C TRP A 242 14.64 1.64 -2.18
N GLU A 243 15.47 1.59 -3.22
CA GLU A 243 15.21 0.74 -4.39
C GLU A 243 15.15 -0.75 -4.02
N GLN A 244 16.03 -1.24 -3.15
CA GLN A 244 15.99 -2.61 -2.66
C GLN A 244 14.74 -2.88 -1.81
N ALA A 245 14.38 -1.97 -0.90
CA ALA A 245 13.17 -2.08 -0.09
C ALA A 245 11.92 -2.15 -0.97
N THR A 246 11.81 -1.31 -1.99
CA THR A 246 10.67 -1.31 -2.91
C THR A 246 10.55 -2.61 -3.72
N LYS A 247 11.66 -3.23 -4.12
CA LYS A 247 11.66 -4.56 -4.77
C LYS A 247 11.20 -5.67 -3.82
N ASN A 248 11.61 -5.63 -2.56
CA ASN A 248 11.19 -6.61 -1.57
C ASN A 248 9.71 -6.44 -1.18
N TYR A 249 9.22 -5.21 -1.04
CA TYR A 249 7.78 -4.97 -0.88
C TYR A 249 6.98 -5.44 -2.10
N GLU A 250 7.47 -5.18 -3.31
CA GLU A 250 6.86 -5.68 -4.54
C GLU A 250 6.74 -7.21 -4.52
N LYS A 251 7.84 -7.90 -4.18
CA LYS A 251 7.86 -9.37 -4.11
C LYS A 251 6.91 -9.89 -3.03
N ALA A 252 6.86 -9.27 -1.86
CA ALA A 252 5.93 -9.63 -0.79
C ALA A 252 4.46 -9.50 -1.25
N VAL A 253 4.11 -8.40 -1.93
CA VAL A 253 2.76 -8.17 -2.47
C VAL A 253 2.45 -9.12 -3.63
N GLN A 254 3.42 -9.49 -4.47
CA GLN A 254 3.20 -10.48 -5.53
C GLN A 254 2.86 -11.86 -4.96
N LEU A 255 3.48 -12.24 -3.84
CA LEU A 255 3.22 -13.51 -3.15
C LEU A 255 1.94 -13.46 -2.31
N ASN A 256 1.63 -12.31 -1.70
CA ASN A 256 0.40 -12.08 -0.94
C ASN A 256 -0.23 -10.73 -1.32
N TRP A 257 -1.10 -10.77 -2.33
CA TRP A 257 -1.70 -9.57 -2.91
C TRP A 257 -2.74 -8.89 -2.00
N ASN A 258 -3.26 -9.60 -0.99
CA ASN A 258 -4.34 -9.14 -0.12
C ASN A 258 -3.82 -8.51 1.19
N SER A 259 -2.73 -7.74 1.13
CA SER A 259 -2.15 -7.07 2.30
C SER A 259 -2.19 -5.54 2.15
N PRO A 260 -3.20 -4.85 2.72
CA PRO A 260 -3.24 -3.39 2.77
C PRO A 260 -1.98 -2.77 3.37
N GLN A 261 -1.45 -3.37 4.45
CA GLN A 261 -0.27 -2.92 5.17
C GLN A 261 0.98 -2.99 4.29
N ALA A 262 1.17 -4.06 3.53
CA ALA A 262 2.30 -4.19 2.61
C ALA A 262 2.22 -3.15 1.48
N LEU A 263 1.04 -2.96 0.89
CA LEU A 263 0.81 -1.92 -0.13
C LEU A 263 1.06 -0.50 0.40
N ASN A 264 0.59 -0.20 1.61
CA ASN A 264 0.83 1.10 2.25
C ASN A 264 2.33 1.33 2.52
N ASN A 265 3.04 0.33 3.06
CA ASN A 265 4.48 0.47 3.33
C ASN A 265 5.30 0.55 2.05
N TRP A 266 4.90 -0.14 0.98
CA TRP A 266 5.48 0.02 -0.34
C TRP A 266 5.29 1.46 -0.85
N GLY A 267 4.08 2.01 -0.73
CA GLY A 267 3.79 3.41 -1.06
C GLY A 267 4.68 4.40 -0.29
N LEU A 268 4.88 4.17 1.01
CA LEU A 268 5.76 4.99 1.86
C LEU A 268 7.23 4.91 1.41
N ALA A 269 7.73 3.72 1.12
CA ALA A 269 9.10 3.55 0.61
C ALA A 269 9.30 4.27 -0.74
N LEU A 270 8.31 4.21 -1.63
CA LEU A 270 8.33 4.97 -2.88
C LEU A 270 8.27 6.48 -2.65
N GLN A 271 7.49 6.95 -1.67
CA GLN A 271 7.45 8.37 -1.28
C GLN A 271 8.82 8.86 -0.80
N GLU A 272 9.48 8.10 0.08
CA GLU A 272 10.82 8.43 0.58
C GLU A 272 11.86 8.40 -0.56
N LEU A 273 11.83 7.38 -1.42
CA LEU A 273 12.66 7.33 -2.62
C LEU A 273 12.45 8.58 -3.50
N SER A 274 11.19 8.96 -3.72
CA SER A 274 10.84 10.12 -4.55
C SER A 274 11.38 11.45 -4.01
N ALA A 275 11.64 11.53 -2.70
CA ALA A 275 12.13 12.74 -2.05
C ALA A 275 13.64 12.96 -2.28
N ILE A 276 14.38 11.92 -2.66
CA ILE A 276 15.84 11.97 -2.81
C ILE A 276 16.33 11.76 -4.25
N VAL A 277 15.51 11.15 -5.12
CA VAL A 277 15.84 10.94 -6.55
C VAL A 277 15.77 12.23 -7.38
N PRO A 278 16.46 12.26 -8.55
CA PRO A 278 16.34 13.37 -9.49
C PRO A 278 14.90 13.58 -10.02
N ALA A 279 14.55 14.83 -10.34
CA ALA A 279 13.20 15.22 -10.77
C ALA A 279 12.62 14.39 -11.94
N ARG A 280 13.47 13.97 -12.87
CA ARG A 280 13.09 13.11 -14.02
C ARG A 280 12.50 11.75 -13.61
N ALA A 281 12.97 11.17 -12.51
CA ALA A 281 12.48 9.88 -12.00
C ALA A 281 11.33 10.05 -11.01
N LYS A 282 11.31 11.19 -10.29
CA LYS A 282 10.35 11.50 -9.24
C LYS A 282 8.90 11.29 -9.66
N GLN A 283 8.47 11.85 -10.79
CA GLN A 283 7.07 11.76 -11.21
C GLN A 283 6.57 10.31 -11.37
N LYS A 284 7.38 9.42 -11.97
CA LYS A 284 6.99 8.01 -12.16
C LYS A 284 6.86 7.29 -10.82
N ILE A 285 7.80 7.55 -9.91
CA ILE A 285 7.82 6.95 -8.57
C ILE A 285 6.61 7.44 -7.76
N VAL A 286 6.31 8.73 -7.77
CA VAL A 286 5.14 9.31 -7.08
C VAL A 286 3.83 8.72 -7.61
N ARG A 287 3.66 8.60 -8.93
CA ARG A 287 2.47 7.95 -9.53
C ARG A 287 2.33 6.50 -9.09
N THR A 288 3.45 5.78 -8.97
CA THR A 288 3.46 4.40 -8.45
C THR A 288 3.05 4.37 -6.97
N ALA A 289 3.57 5.28 -6.14
CA ALA A 289 3.18 5.40 -4.73
C ALA A 289 1.67 5.65 -4.56
N ILE A 290 1.11 6.58 -5.34
CA ILE A 290 -0.34 6.86 -5.38
C ILE A 290 -1.13 5.60 -5.69
N SER A 291 -0.72 4.83 -6.70
CA SER A 291 -1.36 3.57 -7.07
C SER A 291 -1.33 2.54 -5.92
N LYS A 292 -0.22 2.44 -5.17
CA LYS A 292 -0.11 1.51 -4.03
C LYS A 292 -0.98 1.92 -2.86
N PHE A 293 -1.05 3.22 -2.52
CA PHE A 293 -1.97 3.68 -1.49
C PHE A 293 -3.43 3.46 -1.88
N ARG A 294 -3.81 3.75 -3.13
CA ARG A 294 -5.16 3.44 -3.64
C ARG A 294 -5.49 1.96 -3.56
N ALA A 295 -4.56 1.08 -3.95
CA ALA A 295 -4.75 -0.36 -3.83
C ALA A 295 -4.93 -0.79 -2.36
N ALA A 296 -4.18 -0.22 -1.43
CA ALA A 296 -4.36 -0.49 0.00
C ALA A 296 -5.77 -0.09 0.50
N ILE A 297 -6.26 1.08 0.07
CA ILE A 297 -7.61 1.57 0.39
C ILE A 297 -8.70 0.69 -0.26
N GLN A 298 -8.46 0.17 -1.46
CA GLN A 298 -9.40 -0.73 -2.14
C GLN A 298 -9.55 -2.08 -1.42
N LEU A 299 -8.49 -2.58 -0.78
CA LEU A 299 -8.56 -3.78 0.05
C LEU A 299 -9.20 -3.51 1.41
N GLN A 300 -8.93 -2.34 2.00
CA GLN A 300 -9.49 -1.92 3.28
C GLN A 300 -9.90 -0.44 3.22
N PHE A 301 -11.17 -0.18 2.94
CA PHE A 301 -11.68 1.17 2.70
C PHE A 301 -11.51 2.13 3.88
N ASP A 302 -11.50 1.63 5.11
CA ASP A 302 -11.29 2.44 6.31
C ASP A 302 -9.84 2.48 6.78
N PHE A 303 -8.88 2.08 5.94
CA PHE A 303 -7.47 2.11 6.27
C PHE A 303 -6.93 3.55 6.31
N HIS A 304 -7.23 4.25 7.39
CA HIS A 304 -6.97 5.68 7.57
C HIS A 304 -5.50 6.09 7.38
N ARG A 305 -4.53 5.19 7.64
CA ARG A 305 -3.11 5.46 7.39
C ARG A 305 -2.83 5.60 5.90
N ALA A 306 -3.34 4.69 5.07
CA ALA A 306 -3.19 4.76 3.61
C ALA A 306 -3.93 5.96 3.01
N ILE A 307 -5.14 6.27 3.52
CA ILE A 307 -5.91 7.47 3.15
C ILE A 307 -5.09 8.73 3.45
N TYR A 308 -4.55 8.84 4.66
CA TYR A 308 -3.72 9.97 5.06
C TYR A 308 -2.47 10.10 4.18
N ASN A 309 -1.74 9.00 4.00
CA ASN A 309 -0.50 8.98 3.22
C ASN A 309 -0.76 9.38 1.76
N LEU A 310 -1.84 8.89 1.14
CA LEU A 310 -2.26 9.32 -0.19
C LEU A 310 -2.52 10.83 -0.24
N GLY A 311 -3.22 11.37 0.77
CA GLY A 311 -3.41 12.82 0.90
C GLY A 311 -2.08 13.59 0.95
N THR A 312 -1.09 13.11 1.70
CA THR A 312 0.23 13.76 1.79
C THR A 312 1.02 13.69 0.49
N VAL A 313 0.95 12.58 -0.25
CA VAL A 313 1.63 12.43 -1.54
C VAL A 313 1.00 13.31 -2.60
N LEU A 314 -0.33 13.42 -2.63
CA LEU A 314 -1.03 14.34 -3.53
C LEU A 314 -0.69 15.80 -3.25
N TYR A 315 -0.54 16.17 -1.97
CA TYR A 315 -0.06 17.50 -1.59
C TYR A 315 1.35 17.77 -2.14
N GLY A 316 2.28 16.83 -1.92
CA GLY A 316 3.65 16.96 -2.43
C GLY A 316 3.72 17.03 -3.96
N LEU A 317 2.86 16.26 -4.65
CA LEU A 317 2.74 16.32 -6.10
C LEU A 317 2.20 17.68 -6.57
N ALA A 318 1.25 18.27 -5.86
CA ALA A 318 0.73 19.61 -6.16
C ALA A 318 1.83 20.68 -6.06
N GLU A 319 2.62 20.66 -4.98
CA GLU A 319 3.75 21.57 -4.75
C GLU A 319 4.82 21.43 -5.86
N ASP A 320 5.18 20.20 -6.23
CA ASP A 320 6.13 19.98 -7.31
C ASP A 320 5.60 20.47 -8.67
N THR A 321 4.33 20.20 -8.96
CA THR A 321 3.69 20.60 -10.22
C THR A 321 3.62 22.12 -10.33
N LEU A 322 3.32 22.80 -9.23
CA LEU A 322 3.32 24.26 -9.13
C LEU A 322 4.73 24.83 -9.37
N ARG A 323 5.76 24.25 -8.74
CA ARG A 323 7.15 24.71 -8.86
C ARG A 323 7.76 24.47 -10.24
N THR A 324 7.42 23.37 -10.92
CA THR A 324 7.92 23.05 -12.26
C THR A 324 7.20 23.82 -13.37
N GLY A 325 6.21 24.67 -13.02
CA GLY A 325 5.56 25.59 -13.96
C GLY A 325 4.50 24.95 -14.84
N GLY A 326 3.97 23.78 -14.45
CA GLY A 326 3.12 22.94 -15.29
C GLY A 326 3.87 22.41 -16.50
N SER A 327 3.97 21.08 -16.66
CA SER A 327 4.36 20.58 -17.98
C SER A 327 3.33 21.11 -18.98
N THR A 328 3.77 21.59 -20.14
CA THR A 328 2.93 22.02 -21.28
C THR A 328 2.09 20.89 -21.90
N ASN A 329 1.84 19.82 -21.14
CA ASN A 329 0.96 18.73 -21.48
C ASN A 329 -0.46 19.04 -20.98
N LEU A 330 -1.37 19.24 -21.93
CA LEU A 330 -2.82 19.41 -21.75
C LEU A 330 -3.54 18.25 -20.99
N LYS A 331 -2.80 17.23 -20.53
CA LYS A 331 -3.30 16.04 -19.83
C LYS A 331 -2.92 15.96 -18.35
N GLU A 332 -2.10 16.87 -17.82
CA GLU A 332 -1.73 16.83 -16.40
C GLU A 332 -2.79 17.52 -15.52
N VAL A 333 -3.12 16.88 -14.39
CA VAL A 333 -4.06 17.41 -13.39
C VAL A 333 -3.51 18.71 -12.83
N SER A 334 -4.35 19.75 -12.75
CA SER A 334 -3.92 21.06 -12.23
C SER A 334 -3.47 20.97 -10.77
N PRO A 335 -2.50 21.79 -10.33
CA PRO A 335 -2.09 21.84 -8.92
C PRO A 335 -3.27 22.04 -7.96
N ASN A 336 -4.26 22.86 -8.32
CA ASN A 336 -5.44 23.12 -7.50
C ASN A 336 -6.32 21.87 -7.32
N GLU A 337 -6.49 21.06 -8.36
CA GLU A 337 -7.22 19.79 -8.24
C GLU A 337 -6.45 18.80 -7.35
N LEU A 338 -5.12 18.75 -7.45
CA LEU A 338 -4.30 17.91 -6.57
C LEU A 338 -4.38 18.36 -5.10
N TYR A 339 -4.37 19.67 -4.83
CA TYR A 339 -4.61 20.22 -3.49
C TYR A 339 -6.00 19.87 -2.96
N SER A 340 -7.03 20.00 -3.79
CA SER A 340 -8.40 19.61 -3.44
C SER A 340 -8.50 18.13 -3.11
N GLN A 341 -7.93 17.25 -3.95
CA GLN A 341 -7.86 15.81 -3.70
C GLN A 341 -7.12 15.50 -2.40
N SER A 342 -5.96 16.12 -2.17
CA SER A 342 -5.21 16.00 -0.92
C SER A 342 -6.07 16.34 0.30
N ALA A 343 -6.80 17.46 0.23
CA ALA A 343 -7.67 17.91 1.31
C ALA A 343 -8.83 16.94 1.58
N ILE A 344 -9.43 16.36 0.53
CA ILE A 344 -10.47 15.32 0.64
C ILE A 344 -9.94 14.11 1.41
N TYR A 345 -8.76 13.60 1.03
CA TYR A 345 -8.13 12.46 1.68
C TYR A 345 -7.77 12.76 3.15
N ILE A 346 -7.18 13.91 3.44
CA ILE A 346 -6.82 14.30 4.80
C ILE A 346 -8.07 14.49 5.69
N ALA A 347 -9.12 15.11 5.15
CA ALA A 347 -10.41 15.23 5.84
C ALA A 347 -11.02 13.86 6.14
N ALA A 348 -10.99 12.93 5.19
CA ALA A 348 -11.49 11.58 5.39
C ALA A 348 -10.69 10.80 6.45
N ALA A 349 -9.35 10.89 6.43
CA ALA A 349 -8.50 10.26 7.45
C ALA A 349 -8.80 10.83 8.85
N HIS A 350 -8.96 12.16 8.97
CA HIS A 350 -9.34 12.80 10.22
C HIS A 350 -10.74 12.37 10.68
N ALA A 351 -11.72 12.27 9.78
CA ALA A 351 -13.07 11.82 10.12
C ALA A 351 -13.09 10.39 10.69
N LEU A 352 -12.30 9.48 10.10
CA LEU A 352 -12.17 8.09 10.56
C LEU A 352 -11.43 7.98 11.91
N LYS A 353 -10.42 8.83 12.15
CA LYS A 353 -9.61 8.84 13.38
C LYS A 353 -9.41 10.28 13.92
N PRO A 354 -10.43 10.87 14.57
CA PRO A 354 -10.38 12.27 15.01
C PRO A 354 -9.37 12.52 16.15
N ASN A 355 -9.04 11.49 16.93
CA ASN A 355 -8.11 11.61 18.07
C ASN A 355 -6.63 11.69 17.65
N TYR A 356 -6.32 11.49 16.36
CA TYR A 356 -4.95 11.56 15.86
C TYR A 356 -4.56 13.03 15.61
N SER A 357 -3.76 13.60 16.51
CA SER A 357 -3.33 15.01 16.48
C SER A 357 -2.64 15.41 15.17
N VAL A 358 -1.91 14.47 14.55
CA VAL A 358 -1.27 14.65 13.25
C VAL A 358 -2.32 14.95 12.17
N TYR A 359 -3.44 14.24 12.17
CA TYR A 359 -4.50 14.43 11.17
C TYR A 359 -5.23 15.75 11.39
N SER A 360 -5.51 16.12 12.63
CA SER A 360 -6.09 17.43 12.96
C SER A 360 -5.19 18.58 12.50
N SER A 361 -3.87 18.43 12.67
CA SER A 361 -2.89 19.44 12.27
C SER A 361 -2.78 19.55 10.75
N ALA A 362 -2.71 18.43 10.05
CA ALA A 362 -2.71 18.40 8.58
C ALA A 362 -4.02 18.98 8.01
N LEU A 363 -5.17 18.62 8.58
CA LEU A 363 -6.47 19.15 8.16
C LEU A 363 -6.51 20.68 8.28
N ARG A 364 -5.96 21.26 9.35
CA ARG A 364 -5.90 22.72 9.51
C ARG A 364 -5.16 23.41 8.36
N LEU A 365 -4.15 22.77 7.79
CA LEU A 365 -3.37 23.31 6.67
C LEU A 365 -4.15 23.25 5.35
N VAL A 366 -4.85 22.15 5.10
CA VAL A 366 -5.51 21.89 3.80
C VAL A 366 -7.00 22.22 3.79
N ARG A 367 -7.61 22.61 4.91
CA ARG A 367 -9.06 22.86 5.03
C ARG A 367 -9.55 23.89 4.01
N SER A 368 -8.78 24.95 3.77
CA SER A 368 -9.14 26.00 2.79
C SER A 368 -9.12 25.54 1.34
N MET A 369 -8.58 24.33 1.07
CA MET A 369 -8.55 23.70 -0.25
C MET A 369 -9.79 22.84 -0.52
N LEU A 370 -10.67 22.67 0.48
CA LEU A 370 -11.98 22.02 0.30
C LEU A 370 -13.01 23.01 -0.24
N PRO A 371 -13.96 22.58 -1.09
CA PRO A 371 -15.07 23.39 -1.55
C PRO A 371 -16.18 23.48 -0.49
N LEU A 372 -15.89 24.10 0.66
CA LEU A 372 -16.83 24.22 1.78
C LEU A 372 -18.14 24.91 1.34
N PRO A 373 -19.33 24.45 1.78
CA PRO A 373 -19.58 23.45 2.82
C PRO A 373 -19.62 21.99 2.31
N HIS A 374 -19.05 21.72 1.14
CA HIS A 374 -19.01 20.40 0.51
C HIS A 374 -17.62 19.77 0.66
N LEU A 375 -17.57 18.44 0.49
CA LEU A 375 -16.29 17.73 0.43
C LEU A 375 -15.68 17.79 -0.97
N LYS A 376 -16.51 17.66 -2.01
CA LYS A 376 -16.10 17.79 -3.42
C LYS A 376 -17.19 18.50 -4.21
N ASP A 377 -16.77 19.32 -5.16
CA ASP A 377 -17.60 19.85 -6.23
C ASP A 377 -16.94 19.58 -7.59
N GLY A 378 -17.69 19.74 -8.66
CA GLY A 378 -17.18 19.59 -10.01
C GLY A 378 -18.28 19.33 -11.03
N TYR A 379 -17.88 19.11 -12.28
CA TYR A 379 -18.81 18.85 -13.35
C TYR A 379 -18.88 17.36 -13.67
N LEU A 380 -20.10 16.90 -13.92
CA LEU A 380 -20.40 15.58 -14.47
C LEU A 380 -21.43 15.74 -15.58
N THR A 381 -21.30 14.92 -16.62
CA THR A 381 -22.30 14.80 -17.67
C THR A 381 -23.34 13.79 -17.23
N ALA A 382 -24.60 14.21 -17.19
CA ALA A 382 -25.69 13.46 -16.60
C ALA A 382 -26.92 13.46 -17.52
N PRO A 383 -27.74 12.41 -17.48
CA PRO A 383 -28.99 12.38 -18.23
C PRO A 383 -30.03 13.33 -17.59
N PRO A 384 -31.15 13.63 -18.28
CA PRO A 384 -32.30 14.27 -17.67
C PRO A 384 -32.79 13.47 -16.45
N ALA A 385 -33.09 14.16 -15.35
CA ALA A 385 -33.56 13.51 -14.13
C ALA A 385 -34.80 12.64 -14.39
N GLY A 386 -34.76 11.40 -13.89
CA GLY A 386 -35.82 10.41 -14.08
C GLY A 386 -35.79 9.66 -15.42
N ASN A 387 -34.87 9.98 -16.33
CA ASN A 387 -34.69 9.26 -17.59
C ASN A 387 -33.24 8.80 -17.79
N THR A 388 -32.90 7.62 -17.25
CA THR A 388 -31.53 7.07 -17.29
C THR A 388 -31.09 6.57 -18.66
N ILE A 389 -32.02 6.36 -19.60
CA ILE A 389 -31.75 5.84 -20.96
C ILE A 389 -32.00 6.94 -22.01
N ALA A 390 -31.75 8.20 -21.64
CA ALA A 390 -31.93 9.31 -22.56
C ALA A 390 -30.91 9.24 -23.72
N PRO A 391 -31.29 9.67 -24.95
CA PRO A 391 -30.36 9.83 -26.07
C PRO A 391 -29.15 10.67 -25.67
N HIS A 392 -27.97 10.40 -26.22
CA HIS A 392 -26.73 11.12 -25.88
C HIS A 392 -26.84 12.65 -26.03
N SER A 393 -27.69 13.13 -26.95
CA SER A 393 -27.96 14.57 -27.15
C SER A 393 -28.58 15.27 -25.94
N ASP A 394 -29.25 14.51 -25.07
CA ASP A 394 -30.01 15.03 -23.95
C ASP A 394 -29.18 15.04 -22.65
N TRP A 395 -28.02 14.39 -22.66
CA TRP A 395 -27.07 14.42 -21.56
C TRP A 395 -26.41 15.78 -21.49
N LYS A 396 -26.39 16.36 -20.29
CA LYS A 396 -25.86 17.71 -20.07
C LYS A 396 -24.75 17.68 -19.05
N ARG A 397 -23.68 18.39 -19.38
CA ARG A 397 -22.62 18.72 -18.43
C ARG A 397 -23.19 19.68 -17.39
N THR A 398 -23.31 19.21 -16.16
CA THR A 398 -23.89 19.95 -15.04
C THR A 398 -22.97 19.90 -13.84
N GLU A 399 -23.15 20.84 -12.93
CA GLU A 399 -22.37 20.92 -11.70
C GLU A 399 -22.97 20.00 -10.64
N PHE A 400 -22.13 19.28 -9.92
CA PHE A 400 -22.47 18.39 -8.81
C PHE A 400 -21.65 18.77 -7.60
N PHE A 401 -22.20 18.53 -6.41
CA PHE A 401 -21.45 18.55 -5.17
C PHE A 401 -21.74 17.30 -4.34
N LEU A 402 -20.74 16.92 -3.54
CA LEU A 402 -20.78 15.81 -2.61
C LEU A 402 -20.55 16.37 -1.20
N ASN A 403 -21.53 16.19 -0.33
CA ASN A 403 -21.40 16.48 1.10
C ASN A 403 -21.43 15.16 1.90
N HIS A 404 -21.68 15.24 3.20
CA HIS A 404 -21.74 14.07 4.09
C HIS A 404 -23.06 13.27 3.99
N GLU A 405 -24.07 13.80 3.29
CA GLU A 405 -25.41 13.21 3.19
C GLU A 405 -25.72 12.65 1.79
N ALA A 406 -25.26 13.31 0.73
CA ALA A 406 -25.60 12.97 -0.65
C ALA A 406 -24.63 13.55 -1.71
N LEU A 407 -24.62 12.91 -2.88
CA LEU A 407 -24.20 13.50 -4.15
C LEU A 407 -25.41 14.19 -4.80
N GLN A 408 -25.32 15.47 -5.13
CA GLN A 408 -26.45 16.26 -5.64
C GLN A 408 -26.08 17.08 -6.87
N GLN A 409 -26.97 17.08 -7.86
CA GLN A 409 -26.89 17.93 -9.03
C GLN A 409 -27.35 19.36 -8.70
N VAL A 410 -26.57 20.36 -9.12
CA VAL A 410 -26.90 21.77 -8.97
C VAL A 410 -27.87 22.20 -10.08
N ILE A 411 -29.10 22.58 -9.70
CA ILE A 411 -30.05 23.18 -10.63
C ILE A 411 -29.80 24.69 -10.69
N ARG A 412 -29.17 25.16 -11.78
CA ARG A 412 -29.16 26.59 -12.11
C ARG A 412 -30.48 26.93 -12.78
N VAL A 413 -31.41 27.53 -12.03
CA VAL A 413 -32.60 28.14 -12.62
C VAL A 413 -32.11 29.30 -13.48
N GLU A 414 -32.18 29.16 -14.82
CA GLU A 414 -31.89 30.27 -15.72
C GLU A 414 -32.84 31.42 -15.40
N GLN A 415 -32.29 32.52 -14.87
CA GLN A 415 -32.97 33.79 -14.61
C GLN A 415 -33.47 34.51 -15.88
N LYS A 416 -33.77 33.80 -16.96
CA LYS A 416 -34.27 34.39 -18.22
C LYS A 416 -35.80 34.39 -18.38
N GLN A 417 -36.57 33.88 -17.41
CA GLN A 417 -38.04 34.06 -17.39
C GLN A 417 -38.62 34.21 -15.97
N ILE A 418 -38.08 35.11 -15.15
CA ILE A 418 -38.83 35.63 -13.99
C ILE A 418 -39.32 37.05 -14.32
N SER A 419 -40.14 37.15 -15.36
CA SER A 419 -41.17 38.19 -15.40
C SER A 419 -42.39 37.66 -14.66
N ARG A 420 -42.48 38.02 -13.38
CA ARG A 420 -43.69 38.07 -12.54
C ARG A 420 -44.55 36.80 -12.49
N SER A 421 -44.51 36.10 -11.36
CA SER A 421 -45.75 35.90 -10.61
C SER A 421 -45.47 35.85 -9.11
N LEU A 422 -46.08 36.78 -8.37
CA LEU A 422 -46.15 36.77 -6.92
C LEU A 422 -47.25 35.78 -6.53
N SER A 423 -46.89 34.52 -6.34
CA SER A 423 -47.77 33.52 -5.70
C SER A 423 -46.89 32.49 -5.03
N GLY A 424 -46.56 32.74 -3.76
CA GLY A 424 -45.85 31.79 -2.91
C GLY A 424 -46.68 30.51 -2.75
N ARG A 425 -46.15 29.40 -3.24
CA ARG A 425 -46.56 28.06 -2.82
C ARG A 425 -45.33 27.19 -2.64
N THR A 426 -45.26 26.58 -1.46
CA THR A 426 -44.37 25.50 -1.02
C THR A 426 -44.38 24.25 -1.91
N ALA A 427 -45.17 24.23 -2.99
CA ALA A 427 -45.20 23.17 -4.00
C ALA A 427 -44.01 23.21 -4.97
N ASP A 428 -43.36 24.37 -5.16
CA ASP A 428 -42.25 24.49 -6.10
C ASP A 428 -40.97 23.80 -5.59
N VAL A 429 -40.71 23.80 -4.28
CA VAL A 429 -39.53 23.13 -3.69
C VAL A 429 -39.60 21.60 -3.89
N ALA A 430 -40.75 20.99 -3.67
CA ALA A 430 -40.96 19.55 -3.87
C ALA A 430 -40.91 19.11 -5.35
N ASN A 431 -41.07 20.05 -6.29
CA ASN A 431 -41.03 19.79 -7.73
C ASN A 431 -39.61 19.99 -8.31
N ILE A 432 -38.76 20.78 -7.64
CA ILE A 432 -37.34 20.96 -7.96
C ILE A 432 -36.55 19.68 -7.62
N ASP A 433 -36.86 19.02 -6.50
CA ASP A 433 -36.24 17.73 -6.12
C ASP A 433 -36.49 16.61 -7.15
N LYS A 434 -37.58 16.68 -7.92
CA LYS A 434 -37.85 15.72 -9.01
C LYS A 434 -37.04 15.98 -10.29
N ARG A 435 -36.37 17.13 -10.39
CA ARG A 435 -35.62 17.54 -11.58
C ARG A 435 -34.11 17.47 -11.42
N ALA A 436 -33.60 17.23 -10.21
CA ALA A 436 -32.19 17.03 -9.92
C ALA A 436 -31.90 15.55 -9.70
N ILE A 437 -30.75 15.09 -10.17
CA ILE A 437 -30.20 13.82 -9.72
C ILE A 437 -29.67 13.99 -8.30
N ARG A 438 -30.15 13.15 -7.39
CA ARG A 438 -29.69 13.06 -6.01
C ARG A 438 -29.46 11.60 -5.64
N VAL A 439 -28.27 11.32 -5.12
CA VAL A 439 -27.90 10.00 -4.59
C VAL A 439 -27.55 10.18 -3.12
N ASP A 440 -28.42 9.68 -2.24
CA ASP A 440 -28.20 9.72 -0.81
C ASP A 440 -27.13 8.68 -0.43
N ILE A 441 -26.18 9.06 0.44
CA ILE A 441 -25.08 8.17 0.85
C ILE A 441 -25.59 6.84 1.43
N PRO A 442 -26.65 6.80 2.26
CA PRO A 442 -27.24 5.56 2.75
C PRO A 442 -27.81 4.63 1.66
N ASP A 443 -28.15 5.17 0.48
CA ASP A 443 -28.76 4.41 -0.61
C ASP A 443 -27.71 3.72 -1.50
N ILE A 444 -26.41 4.06 -1.36
CA ILE A 444 -25.33 3.52 -2.20
C ILE A 444 -25.07 2.05 -1.85
N VAL A 445 -25.04 1.20 -2.88
CA VAL A 445 -24.69 -0.22 -2.81
C VAL A 445 -23.27 -0.45 -3.34
N SER A 446 -22.95 0.11 -4.50
CA SER A 446 -21.61 0.06 -5.10
C SER A 446 -21.32 1.29 -5.96
N VAL A 447 -20.04 1.61 -6.12
CA VAL A 447 -19.55 2.68 -6.98
C VAL A 447 -18.41 2.13 -7.82
N SER A 448 -18.49 2.23 -9.14
CA SER A 448 -17.46 1.72 -10.05
C SER A 448 -17.29 2.59 -11.28
N ALA A 449 -16.11 2.53 -11.89
CA ALA A 449 -15.94 2.97 -13.27
C ALA A 449 -16.84 2.12 -14.18
N CYS A 450 -17.38 2.74 -15.22
CA CYS A 450 -18.31 2.13 -16.15
C CYS A 450 -17.82 2.32 -17.59
N ALA A 451 -17.75 1.22 -18.34
CA ALA A 451 -17.40 1.19 -19.77
C ALA A 451 -18.61 0.81 -20.65
N ASP A 452 -19.83 1.06 -20.16
CA ASP A 452 -21.05 0.75 -20.88
C ASP A 452 -21.15 1.60 -22.16
N LEU A 453 -21.27 0.93 -23.30
CA LEU A 453 -21.31 1.53 -24.64
C LEU A 453 -22.56 2.37 -24.88
N THR A 454 -23.58 2.26 -24.02
CA THR A 454 -24.79 3.09 -24.04
C THR A 454 -24.57 4.47 -23.42
N LEU A 455 -23.47 4.69 -22.71
CA LEU A 455 -23.12 6.01 -22.17
C LEU A 455 -22.53 6.94 -23.24
N PRO A 456 -22.68 8.26 -23.08
CA PRO A 456 -21.94 9.21 -23.91
C PRO A 456 -20.42 8.97 -23.82
N PRO A 457 -19.66 9.35 -24.87
CA PRO A 457 -18.20 9.24 -24.84
C PRO A 457 -17.59 9.96 -23.62
N GLY A 458 -16.78 9.24 -22.86
CA GLY A 458 -16.10 9.79 -21.68
C GLY A 458 -15.78 8.71 -20.65
N ALA A 459 -15.35 9.15 -19.46
CA ALA A 459 -15.04 8.26 -18.35
C ALA A 459 -16.33 8.00 -17.54
N GLY A 460 -16.98 6.86 -17.76
CA GLY A 460 -18.24 6.52 -17.13
C GLY A 460 -18.12 6.17 -15.64
N LEU A 461 -19.12 6.57 -14.87
CA LEU A 461 -19.31 6.30 -13.44
C LEU A 461 -20.67 5.61 -13.26
N CYS A 462 -20.68 4.45 -12.61
CA CYS A 462 -21.90 3.77 -12.17
C CYS A 462 -21.98 3.85 -10.64
N ILE A 463 -23.12 4.33 -10.14
CA ILE A 463 -23.46 4.28 -8.72
C ILE A 463 -24.72 3.42 -8.60
N ASP A 464 -24.55 2.19 -8.14
CA ASP A 464 -25.67 1.32 -7.84
C ASP A 464 -26.30 1.77 -6.54
N THR A 465 -27.62 1.99 -6.56
CA THR A 465 -28.38 2.35 -5.36
C THR A 465 -29.49 1.34 -5.09
N THR A 466 -30.05 1.37 -3.89
CA THR A 466 -31.26 0.60 -3.53
C THR A 466 -32.47 0.89 -4.45
N ARG A 467 -32.45 2.03 -5.16
CA ARG A 467 -33.49 2.48 -6.11
C ARG A 467 -33.14 2.19 -7.58
N GLY A 468 -31.98 1.58 -7.84
CA GLY A 468 -31.45 1.31 -9.19
C GLY A 468 -30.15 2.06 -9.50
N PRO A 469 -29.51 1.75 -10.64
CA PRO A 469 -28.23 2.35 -11.02
C PRO A 469 -28.39 3.81 -11.49
N VAL A 470 -27.42 4.65 -11.11
CA VAL A 470 -27.26 6.02 -11.59
C VAL A 470 -25.96 6.10 -12.39
N PHE A 471 -26.08 6.51 -13.65
CA PHE A 471 -24.95 6.65 -14.55
C PHE A 471 -24.59 8.12 -14.75
N LEU A 472 -23.29 8.43 -14.65
CA LEU A 472 -22.72 9.75 -14.84
C LEU A 472 -21.45 9.60 -15.69
N VAL A 473 -21.02 10.66 -16.36
CA VAL A 473 -19.80 10.66 -17.18
C VAL A 473 -18.90 11.82 -16.75
N ALA A 474 -17.67 11.51 -16.35
CA ALA A 474 -16.66 12.50 -16.01
C ALA A 474 -15.90 12.97 -17.25
N ASP A 475 -15.36 14.20 -17.19
CA ASP A 475 -14.64 14.82 -18.31
C ASP A 475 -13.32 14.10 -18.65
N SER A 476 -12.72 13.39 -17.69
CA SER A 476 -11.51 12.58 -17.87
C SER A 476 -11.45 11.40 -16.90
N TRP A 477 -10.56 10.45 -17.15
CA TRP A 477 -10.32 9.31 -16.24
C TRP A 477 -9.77 9.74 -14.88
N GLU A 478 -8.95 10.80 -14.84
CA GLU A 478 -8.43 11.37 -13.60
C GLU A 478 -9.54 12.07 -12.79
N SER A 479 -10.48 12.74 -13.48
CA SER A 479 -11.67 13.32 -12.84
C SER A 479 -12.59 12.22 -12.30
N LEU A 480 -12.76 11.12 -13.04
CA LEU A 480 -13.51 9.95 -12.61
C LEU A 480 -12.91 9.37 -11.33
N ASP A 481 -11.60 9.15 -11.28
CA ASP A 481 -10.90 8.66 -10.10
C ASP A 481 -11.18 9.55 -8.88
N GLY A 482 -11.10 10.89 -9.05
CA GLY A 482 -11.37 11.83 -7.97
C GLY A 482 -12.81 11.76 -7.44
N TRP A 483 -13.80 11.56 -8.31
CA TRP A 483 -15.20 11.36 -7.91
C TRP A 483 -15.42 10.01 -7.22
N LEU A 484 -14.88 8.94 -7.80
CA LEU A 484 -14.99 7.59 -7.29
C LEU A 484 -14.34 7.46 -5.90
N ASP A 485 -13.14 8.02 -5.73
CA ASP A 485 -12.45 8.10 -4.44
C ASP A 485 -13.29 8.87 -3.42
N ALA A 486 -13.76 10.07 -3.76
CA ALA A 486 -14.54 10.91 -2.85
C ALA A 486 -15.85 10.25 -2.38
N ILE A 487 -16.63 9.68 -3.31
CA ILE A 487 -17.91 9.02 -2.97
C ILE A 487 -17.66 7.81 -2.07
N ARG A 488 -16.65 6.98 -2.39
CA ARG A 488 -16.30 5.81 -1.57
C ARG A 488 -15.82 6.21 -0.18
N LEU A 489 -15.04 7.30 -0.06
CA LEU A 489 -14.60 7.82 1.24
C LEU A 489 -15.78 8.29 2.09
N VAL A 490 -16.71 9.07 1.53
CA VAL A 490 -17.91 9.52 2.25
C VAL A 490 -18.77 8.33 2.69
N TYR A 491 -18.99 7.37 1.79
CA TYR A 491 -19.73 6.15 2.12
C TYR A 491 -19.05 5.34 3.24
N THR A 492 -17.72 5.21 3.19
CA THR A 492 -16.95 4.51 4.23
C THR A 492 -17.09 5.19 5.59
N ILE A 493 -16.99 6.52 5.63
CA ILE A 493 -17.17 7.31 6.85
C ILE A 493 -18.59 7.12 7.40
N TYR A 494 -19.60 7.13 6.53
CA TYR A 494 -20.98 6.83 6.91
C TYR A 494 -21.13 5.42 7.48
N ALA A 495 -20.61 4.40 6.80
CA ALA A 495 -20.66 3.00 7.23
C ALA A 495 -19.94 2.77 8.57
N ARG A 496 -18.94 3.60 8.91
CA ARG A 496 -18.25 3.58 10.21
C ARG A 496 -18.94 4.45 11.28
N GLY A 497 -20.10 5.04 11.00
CA GLY A 497 -20.86 5.88 11.94
C GLY A 497 -20.15 7.20 12.28
N LYS A 498 -19.38 7.75 11.34
CA LYS A 498 -18.58 8.97 11.52
C LYS A 498 -19.09 10.16 10.69
N THR A 499 -20.33 10.10 10.21
CA THR A 499 -20.96 11.16 9.40
C THR A 499 -20.94 12.51 10.10
N ASP A 500 -21.28 12.58 11.39
CA ASP A 500 -21.29 13.84 12.15
C ASP A 500 -19.90 14.49 12.25
N VAL A 501 -18.85 13.67 12.29
CA VAL A 501 -17.46 14.17 12.30
C VAL A 501 -17.14 14.81 10.97
N LEU A 502 -17.48 14.14 9.85
CA LEU A 502 -17.30 14.72 8.51
C LEU A 502 -18.15 15.97 8.31
N ALA A 503 -19.40 15.97 8.80
CA ALA A 503 -20.27 17.15 8.80
C ALA A 503 -19.59 18.32 9.52
N GLY A 504 -19.06 18.11 10.73
CA GLY A 504 -18.31 19.13 11.46
C GLY A 504 -17.05 19.59 10.72
N ILE A 505 -16.37 18.71 9.98
CA ILE A 505 -15.22 19.08 9.16
C ILE A 505 -15.64 20.00 8.01
N ILE A 506 -16.73 19.73 7.30
CA ILE A 506 -17.07 20.49 6.09
C ILE A 506 -18.02 21.67 6.34
N THR A 507 -18.71 21.73 7.48
CA THR A 507 -19.72 22.79 7.76
C THR A 507 -19.30 23.81 8.82
N ALA A 508 -18.29 23.50 9.65
CA ALA A 508 -17.76 24.45 10.64
C ALA A 508 -16.89 25.55 10.01
#